data_AF-A0A534VUY4-F1
#
_entry.id   AF-A0A534VUY4-F1
#
_cell.length_a   1.000
_cell.length_b   1.000
_cell.length_c   1.000
_cell.angle_alpha   90.00
_cell.angle_beta   90.00
_cell.angle_gamma   90.00
#
_symmetry.space_group_name_H-M   'P 1'
#
loop_
_entity.id
_entity.type
_entity.pdbx_description
1 polymer ?
#
loop_
_entity_poly.entity_id
_entity_poly.type
_entity_poly.pdbx_seq_one_letter_code
_entity_poly.pdbx_strand_id
1 'polypeptide(L)'
;MWTQWRIVDVLGNRENPPPLPRWAERARRAHQNMLENFPHFAALVLVAHVSGLSNAQTALGATLFLSARVVHAVVYTTGVWRLRALAYFAGVGG
;
A
#
# COMPACT_ATOMS: atom_id res chain seq x y z
N MET A 1 -3.77 20.93 -13.50
CA MET A 1 -2.44 20.51 -13.98
C MET A 1 -1.47 20.78 -12.83
N TRP A 2 -0.70 19.79 -12.37
CA TRP A 2 0.05 19.79 -11.08
C TRP A 2 1.19 20.83 -10.99
N THR A 3 1.41 21.58 -12.07
CA THR A 3 2.47 22.58 -12.26
C THR A 3 2.18 23.95 -11.65
N GLN A 4 1.01 24.13 -11.03
CA GLN A 4 0.56 25.44 -10.52
C GLN A 4 0.80 25.66 -9.02
N TRP A 5 1.53 24.76 -8.35
CA TRP A 5 1.86 24.93 -6.94
C TRP A 5 2.99 25.96 -6.79
N ARG A 6 2.81 26.96 -5.90
CA ARG A 6 3.86 27.94 -5.64
C ARG A 6 4.96 27.27 -4.80
N ILE A 7 6.21 27.63 -5.03
CA ILE A 7 7.36 27.09 -4.27
C ILE A 7 7.18 27.29 -2.76
N VAL A 8 6.58 28.41 -2.35
CA VAL A 8 6.26 28.71 -0.95
C VAL A 8 5.20 27.80 -0.35
N ASP A 9 4.31 27.21 -1.16
CA ASP A 9 3.28 26.26 -0.70
C ASP A 9 3.87 24.84 -0.57
N VAL A 10 4.88 24.52 -1.39
CA VAL A 10 5.59 23.22 -1.35
C VAL A 10 6.62 23.18 -0.22
N LEU A 11 7.33 24.28 0.01
CA LEU A 11 8.34 24.41 1.07
C LEU A 11 7.78 24.99 2.37
N GLY A 12 6.55 25.51 2.34
CA GLY A 12 5.87 26.12 3.48
C GLY A 12 5.35 25.11 4.50
N ASN A 13 4.76 25.64 5.57
CA ASN A 13 4.26 24.82 6.68
C ASN A 13 3.09 23.91 6.23
N ARG A 14 3.03 22.69 6.76
CA ARG A 14 2.12 21.61 6.30
C ARG A 14 0.63 21.81 6.67
N GLU A 15 0.27 22.99 7.15
CA GLU A 15 -1.05 23.32 7.69
C GLU A 15 -2.08 23.57 6.59
N ASN A 16 -1.66 24.08 5.42
CA ASN A 16 -2.53 24.32 4.26
C ASN A 16 -1.92 23.72 2.99
N PRO A 17 -1.90 22.38 2.86
CA PRO A 17 -1.36 21.75 1.66
C PRO A 17 -2.23 22.10 0.44
N PRO A 18 -1.61 22.36 -0.73
CA PRO A 18 -2.36 22.58 -1.96
C PRO A 18 -3.21 21.35 -2.31
N PRO A 19 -4.31 21.53 -3.06
CA PRO A 19 -5.22 20.44 -3.39
C PRO A 19 -4.45 19.33 -4.08
N LEU A 20 -4.42 18.15 -3.44
CA LEU A 20 -3.80 16.93 -3.95
C LEU A 20 -4.63 16.42 -5.12
N PRO A 21 -4.04 16.23 -6.29
CA PRO A 21 -4.81 15.71 -7.39
C PRO A 21 -4.91 14.18 -7.35
N ARG A 22 -5.81 13.64 -8.16
CA ARG A 22 -6.52 12.39 -7.84
C ARG A 22 -5.63 11.17 -7.61
N TRP A 23 -4.47 11.06 -8.28
CA TRP A 23 -3.56 9.93 -8.05
C TRP A 23 -2.86 10.02 -6.69
N ALA A 24 -2.56 11.21 -6.19
CA ALA A 24 -1.91 11.43 -4.90
C ALA A 24 -2.90 11.20 -3.75
N GLU A 25 -4.18 11.54 -3.93
CA GLU A 25 -5.24 11.15 -2.99
C GLU A 25 -5.38 9.62 -2.89
N ARG A 26 -5.33 8.92 -4.03
CA ARG A 26 -5.32 7.45 -4.05
C ARG A 26 -4.07 6.88 -3.38
N ALA A 27 -2.91 7.49 -3.60
CA ALA A 27 -1.66 7.13 -2.91
C ALA A 27 -1.79 7.28 -1.39
N ARG A 28 -2.37 8.40 -0.92
CA ARG A 28 -2.62 8.63 0.50
C ARG A 28 -3.52 7.55 1.10
N ARG A 29 -4.59 7.16 0.40
CA ARG A 29 -5.48 6.07 0.86
C ARG A 29 -4.77 4.71 0.88
N ALA A 30 -3.97 4.40 -0.14
CA ALA A 30 -3.16 3.18 -0.16
C ALA A 30 -2.16 3.13 1.01
N HIS A 31 -1.55 4.27 1.34
CA HIS A 31 -0.64 4.38 2.48
C HIS A 31 -1.36 4.17 3.81
N GLN A 32 -2.52 4.81 4.03
CA GLN A 32 -3.32 4.60 5.25
C GLN A 32 -3.75 3.13 5.40
N ASN A 33 -4.21 2.50 4.31
CA ASN A 33 -4.54 1.08 4.33
C ASN A 33 -3.34 0.20 4.72
N MET A 34 -2.14 0.56 4.28
CA MET A 34 -0.92 -0.14 4.69
C MET A 34 -0.67 0.01 6.18
N LEU A 35 -0.78 1.23 6.73
CA LEU A 35 -0.54 1.50 8.14
C LEU A 35 -1.53 0.76 9.05
N GLU A 36 -2.75 0.51 8.62
CA GLU A 36 -3.73 -0.25 9.38
C GLU A 36 -3.42 -1.77 9.38
N ASN A 37 -2.98 -2.31 8.24
CA ASN A 37 -2.82 -3.75 8.07
C ASN A 37 -1.40 -4.27 8.41
N PHE A 38 -0.38 -3.45 8.18
CA PHE A 38 1.01 -3.83 8.38
C PHE A 38 1.36 -4.19 9.83
N PRO A 39 0.92 -3.44 10.87
CA PRO A 39 1.27 -3.75 12.25
C PRO A 39 0.83 -5.14 12.69
N HIS A 40 -0.36 -5.57 12.26
CA HIS A 40 -0.89 -6.91 12.55
C HIS A 40 0.00 -8.01 11.96
N PHE A 41 0.39 -7.87 10.69
CA PHE A 41 1.27 -8.81 10.03
C PHE A 41 2.68 -8.81 10.64
N ALA A 42 3.23 -7.62 10.90
CA ALA A 42 4.55 -7.45 11.48
C ALA A 42 4.63 -8.08 12.88
N ALA A 43 3.61 -7.90 13.72
CA ALA A 43 3.54 -8.51 15.04
C ALA A 43 3.62 -10.05 14.96
N LEU A 44 2.84 -10.67 14.07
CA LEU A 44 2.85 -12.12 13.88
C LEU A 44 4.22 -12.66 13.41
N VAL A 45 4.82 -12.01 12.41
CA VAL A 45 6.12 -12.44 11.86
C VAL A 45 7.24 -12.25 12.87
N LEU A 46 7.25 -11.12 13.60
CA LEU A 46 8.25 -10.85 14.62
C LEU A 46 8.15 -11.84 15.78
N VAL A 47 6.93 -12.15 16.26
CA VAL A 47 6.72 -13.17 17.29
C VAL A 47 7.19 -14.54 16.81
N ALA A 48 6.85 -14.93 15.59
CA ALA A 48 7.29 -16.20 15.01
C ALA A 48 8.82 -16.28 14.88
N HIS A 49 9.48 -15.17 14.54
CA HIS A 49 10.93 -15.11 14.42
C HIS A 49 11.64 -15.18 15.78
N VAL A 50 11.20 -14.39 16.76
CA VAL A 50 11.78 -14.40 18.11
C VAL A 50 11.54 -15.73 18.82
N SER A 51 10.42 -16.41 18.55
CA SER A 51 10.11 -17.72 19.12
C SER A 51 10.89 -18.89 18.47
N GLY A 52 11.77 -18.61 17.50
CA GLY A 52 12.50 -19.65 16.77
C GLY A 52 11.64 -20.51 15.84
N LEU A 53 10.39 -20.11 15.58
CA LEU A 53 9.45 -20.79 14.69
C LEU A 53 9.55 -20.28 13.24
N SER A 54 10.57 -19.47 12.92
CA SER A 54 10.81 -19.01 11.56
C SER A 54 11.39 -20.14 10.71
N ASN A 55 10.57 -20.67 9.81
CA ASN A 55 10.95 -21.68 8.82
C ASN A 55 10.97 -21.07 7.41
N ALA A 56 11.39 -21.86 6.41
CA ALA A 56 11.35 -21.46 5.00
C ALA A 56 9.94 -20.98 4.55
N GLN A 57 8.88 -21.57 5.12
CA GLN A 57 7.50 -21.15 4.87
C GLN A 57 7.19 -19.74 5.41
N THR A 58 7.73 -19.37 6.58
CA THR A 58 7.58 -18.04 7.16
C THR A 58 8.30 -16.98 6.30
N ALA A 59 9.48 -17.32 5.78
CA ALA A 59 10.24 -16.45 4.87
C ALA A 59 9.54 -16.26 3.51
N LEU A 60 8.97 -17.35 2.95
CA LEU A 60 8.16 -17.29 1.74
C LEU A 60 6.89 -16.45 1.96
N GLY A 61 6.19 -16.64 3.09
CA GLY A 61 5.03 -15.85 3.46
C GLY A 61 5.34 -14.35 3.59
N ALA A 62 6.47 -14.00 4.21
CA ALA A 62 6.94 -12.62 4.29
C ALA A 62 7.24 -12.01 2.91
N THR A 63 7.90 -12.77 2.03
CA THR A 63 8.22 -12.32 0.67
C THR A 63 6.97 -12.14 -0.19
N LEU A 64 6.01 -13.07 -0.09
CA LEU A 64 4.72 -12.98 -0.76
C LEU A 64 3.89 -11.80 -0.26
N PHE A 65 3.86 -11.58 1.05
CA PHE A 65 3.17 -10.42 1.62
C PHE A 65 3.78 -9.11 1.10
N LEU A 66 5.11 -8.97 1.13
CA LEU A 66 5.79 -7.78 0.64
C LEU A 66 5.50 -7.53 -0.85
N SER A 67 5.65 -8.55 -1.69
CA SER A 67 5.40 -8.42 -3.12
C SER A 67 3.93 -8.07 -3.43
N ALA A 68 2.97 -8.72 -2.76
CA ALA A 68 1.54 -8.39 -2.88
C ALA A 68 1.24 -6.94 -2.47
N ARG A 69 1.90 -6.44 -1.42
CA ARG A 69 1.74 -5.05 -0.94
C ARG A 69 2.32 -4.02 -1.91
N VAL A 70 3.47 -4.31 -2.53
CA VAL A 70 4.04 -3.47 -3.58
C VAL A 70 3.10 -3.42 -4.79
N VAL A 71 2.63 -4.57 -5.26
CA VAL A 71 1.66 -4.65 -6.37
C VAL A 71 0.40 -3.86 -6.03
N HIS A 72 -0.19 -4.08 -4.86
CA HIS A 72 -1.38 -3.35 -4.41
C HIS A 72 -1.16 -1.83 -4.41
N ALA A 73 -0.04 -1.34 -3.88
CA ALA A 73 0.27 0.09 -3.85
C ALA A 73 0.37 0.69 -5.26
N VAL A 74 1.08 0.01 -6.19
CA VAL A 74 1.21 0.45 -7.59
C VAL A 74 -0.15 0.47 -8.30
N VAL A 75 -0.98 -0.54 -8.07
CA VAL A 75 -2.29 -0.67 -8.70
C VAL A 75 -3.28 0.38 -8.19
N TYR A 76 -3.28 0.61 -6.87
CA TYR A 76 -4.18 1.56 -6.23
C TYR A 76 -3.84 3.01 -6.58
N THR A 77 -2.54 3.35 -6.64
CA THR A 77 -2.05 4.69 -6.99
C THR A 77 -2.33 5.05 -8.45
N THR A 78 -2.06 4.13 -9.37
CA THR A 78 -2.41 4.25 -10.80
C THR A 78 -3.93 4.20 -11.01
N GLY A 79 -4.65 3.60 -10.06
CA GLY A 79 -6.10 3.41 -10.03
C GLY A 79 -6.61 2.64 -11.24
N VAL A 80 -5.85 1.60 -11.59
CA VAL A 80 -6.25 0.61 -12.59
C VAL A 80 -7.42 -0.18 -12.01
N TRP A 81 -8.64 0.25 -12.35
CA TRP A 81 -9.91 -0.42 -12.03
C TRP A 81 -9.93 -1.91 -12.45
N ARG A 82 -9.12 -2.30 -13.45
CA ARG A 82 -9.16 -3.60 -14.12
C ARG A 82 -8.76 -4.78 -13.22
N LEU A 83 -8.00 -4.55 -12.14
CA LEU A 83 -7.63 -5.64 -11.23
C LEU A 83 -8.77 -6.06 -10.30
N ARG A 84 -9.73 -5.17 -10.02
CA ARG A 84 -10.95 -5.53 -9.29
C ARG A 84 -11.82 -6.48 -10.11
N ALA A 85 -11.86 -6.28 -11.43
CA ALA A 85 -12.56 -7.17 -12.36
C ALA A 85 -11.87 -8.54 -12.46
N LEU A 86 -10.54 -8.57 -12.58
CA LEU A 86 -9.78 -9.84 -12.63
C LEU A 86 -9.92 -10.65 -11.33
N ALA A 87 -9.90 -10.00 -10.16
CA ALA A 87 -10.14 -10.68 -8.88
C ALA A 87 -11.58 -11.22 -8.77
N TYR A 88 -12.58 -10.49 -9.29
CA TYR A 88 -13.96 -10.97 -9.38
C TYR A 88 -14.08 -12.20 -10.29
N PHE A 89 -13.51 -12.16 -11.50
CA PHE A 89 -13.56 -13.30 -12.42
C PHE A 89 -12.77 -14.52 -11.91
N ALA A 90 -11.64 -14.30 -11.23
CA ALA A 90 -10.88 -15.37 -10.60
C ALA A 90 -11.64 -16.04 -9.44
N GLY A 91 -12.42 -15.28 -8.66
CA GLY A 91 -13.24 -15.81 -7.56
C GLY A 91 -14.56 -16.44 -8.01
N VAL A 92 -15.07 -16.12 -9.21
CA VAL A 92 -16.26 -16.77 -9.79
C VAL A 92 -15.89 -18.06 -10.54
N GLY A 93 -14.66 -18.15 -11.04
CA GLY A 93 -14.18 -19.30 -11.82
C GLY A 93 -13.43 -20.38 -11.03
N GLY A 94 -13.15 -20.15 -9.74
CA GLY A 94 -12.60 -21.13 -8.80
C GLY A 94 -13.64 -21.55 -7.78
#